data_AF-A0AAW3WBG2-F1
#
_entry.id   AF-A0AAW3WBG2-F1
#
_cell.length_a   1.000
_cell.length_b   1.000
_cell.length_c   1.000
_cell.angle_alpha   90.00
_cell.angle_beta   90.00
_cell.angle_gamma   90.00
#
_symmetry.space_group_name_H-M   'P 1'
#
loop_
_entity.id
_entity.type
_entity.pdbx_description
1 polymer ?
#
loop_
_entity_poly.entity_id
_entity_poly.type
_entity_poly.pdbx_seq_one_letter_code
_entity_poly.pdbx_strand_id
1 'polypeptide(L)'
;MKDEYSLLNNVEIDFSQYVIEEVNELEKKKLMRQFTKSRRKTLFWNKRKAIIAIIALFLIINLGIHGDKVLAGAASFKDSINKWLGINTNGENYSTEIEKTLEGKDIKLTLNEFFTDNSRIIINFNINKKKNDLVDINHKVVPDIYINGKKIERSSDYVGYSISGYKDFVGYDKAENNEFEKETNVILEVEMKELPLTEKEDVKLVFSSLAEEYGVNSSDFTYTFVYDATSYKNDTKVVKVDENITIGDNELSLDNVTITPDKVLISGDSKGFSAHENNKDANYHYDIVDANDDSVPLRAEIGNGAYFYRNYVHELPEKHFNINSIKIIPYTFNKINTNTTSVSNDGRIKYIIEDKIVTINLK
;
A
#
# COMPACT_ATOMS: atom_id res chain seq x y z
N MET A 1 -31.46 -21.39 -38.56
CA MET A 1 -31.55 -21.23 -37.09
C MET A 1 -31.96 -19.79 -36.82
N LYS A 2 -33.04 -19.58 -36.05
CA LYS A 2 -33.44 -18.25 -35.56
C LYS A 2 -32.67 -17.99 -34.27
N ASP A 3 -32.14 -16.79 -34.16
CA ASP A 3 -31.39 -16.30 -33.01
C ASP A 3 -32.32 -16.22 -31.79
N GLU A 4 -31.95 -16.92 -30.71
CA GLU A 4 -32.76 -17.10 -29.49
C GLU A 4 -33.03 -15.77 -28.78
N TYR A 5 -32.24 -14.72 -29.08
CA TYR A 5 -32.37 -13.38 -28.54
C TYR A 5 -33.41 -12.49 -29.23
N SER A 6 -33.90 -12.89 -30.42
CA SER A 6 -34.91 -12.12 -31.16
C SER A 6 -36.28 -12.06 -30.47
N LEU A 7 -36.53 -12.95 -29.51
CA LEU A 7 -37.80 -13.04 -28.78
C LEU A 7 -37.93 -12.06 -27.60
N LEU A 8 -36.83 -11.43 -27.17
CA LEU A 8 -36.82 -10.56 -25.99
C LEU A 8 -36.82 -9.06 -26.34
N ASN A 9 -36.65 -8.69 -27.62
CA ASN A 9 -36.67 -7.30 -28.06
C ASN A 9 -38.07 -6.64 -28.02
N ASN A 10 -39.13 -7.36 -27.66
CA ASN A 10 -40.50 -6.84 -27.63
C ASN A 10 -41.18 -6.94 -26.25
N VAL A 11 -40.42 -7.05 -25.16
CA VAL A 11 -41.00 -7.01 -23.80
C VAL A 11 -40.91 -5.60 -23.25
N GLU A 12 -41.98 -4.83 -23.44
CA GLU A 12 -42.18 -3.53 -22.80
C GLU A 12 -42.91 -3.78 -21.46
N ILE A 13 -42.19 -3.61 -20.34
CA ILE A 13 -42.76 -3.82 -19.00
C ILE A 13 -43.36 -2.49 -18.52
N ASP A 14 -44.68 -2.47 -18.41
CA ASP A 14 -45.43 -1.32 -17.89
C ASP A 14 -45.43 -1.31 -16.36
N PHE A 15 -44.71 -0.35 -15.77
CA PHE A 15 -44.64 -0.13 -14.33
C PHE A 15 -45.74 0.79 -13.78
N SER A 16 -46.67 1.26 -14.62
CA SER A 16 -47.75 2.17 -14.21
C SER A 16 -48.75 1.57 -13.21
N GLN A 17 -48.68 0.25 -12.99
CA GLN A 17 -49.55 -0.48 -12.06
C GLN A 17 -48.92 -0.75 -10.68
N TYR A 18 -47.65 -0.40 -10.47
CA TYR A 18 -47.02 -0.56 -9.15
C TYR A 18 -47.26 0.68 -8.28
N VAL A 19 -48.24 0.58 -7.38
CA VAL A 19 -48.42 1.55 -6.30
C VAL A 19 -47.45 1.19 -5.17
N ILE A 20 -46.55 2.12 -4.84
CA ILE A 20 -45.71 2.03 -3.64
C ILE A 20 -46.63 2.26 -2.44
N GLU A 21 -47.05 1.18 -1.77
CA GLU A 21 -47.81 1.28 -0.53
C GLU A 21 -46.88 1.51 0.67
N GLU A 22 -47.09 2.61 1.39
CA GLU A 22 -46.40 2.87 2.66
C GLU A 22 -46.94 1.94 3.76
N VAL A 23 -46.03 1.17 4.36
CA VAL A 23 -46.36 0.26 5.45
C VAL A 23 -46.84 1.03 6.68
N ASN A 24 -48.09 0.78 7.08
CA ASN A 24 -48.75 1.43 8.22
C ASN A 24 -48.03 1.13 9.55
N GLU A 25 -47.95 2.14 10.42
CA GLU A 25 -47.46 2.09 11.81
C GLU A 25 -47.89 0.85 12.61
N LEU A 26 -49.11 0.34 12.37
CA LEU A 26 -49.64 -0.87 13.01
C LEU A 26 -48.87 -2.14 12.60
N GLU A 27 -48.45 -2.25 11.34
CA GLU A 27 -47.68 -3.37 10.82
C GLU A 27 -46.21 -3.27 11.25
N LYS A 28 -45.63 -2.07 11.25
CA LYS A 28 -44.30 -1.81 11.86
C LYS A 28 -44.26 -2.24 13.33
N LYS A 29 -45.29 -1.89 14.11
CA LYS A 29 -45.40 -2.32 15.52
C LYS A 29 -45.54 -3.84 15.66
N LYS A 30 -46.29 -4.52 14.78
CA LYS A 30 -46.42 -5.98 14.80
C LYS A 30 -45.08 -6.67 14.54
N LEU A 31 -44.32 -6.18 13.56
CA LEU A 31 -42.97 -6.67 13.23
C LEU A 31 -41.99 -6.45 14.39
N MET A 32 -41.95 -5.25 14.98
CA MET A 32 -41.11 -4.97 16.15
C MET A 32 -41.48 -5.84 17.37
N ARG A 33 -42.77 -6.16 17.57
CA ARG A 33 -43.24 -6.99 18.68
C ARG A 33 -42.88 -8.48 18.52
N GLN A 34 -42.81 -8.97 17.28
CA GLN A 34 -42.28 -10.31 16.99
C GLN A 34 -40.76 -10.35 17.20
N PHE A 35 -40.05 -9.28 16.81
CA PHE A 35 -38.60 -9.16 16.98
C PHE A 35 -38.16 -9.03 18.45
N THR A 36 -38.97 -8.40 19.31
CA THR A 36 -38.67 -8.28 20.75
C THR A 36 -39.07 -9.53 21.55
N LYS A 37 -40.08 -10.29 21.10
CA LYS A 37 -40.47 -11.56 21.74
C LYS A 37 -39.44 -12.70 21.56
N SER A 38 -38.53 -12.60 20.59
CA SER A 38 -37.47 -13.59 20.39
C SER A 38 -36.29 -13.46 21.36
N ARG A 39 -36.21 -12.37 22.16
CA ARG A 39 -35.11 -12.10 23.12
C ARG A 39 -35.28 -12.71 24.53
N ARG A 40 -36.31 -13.52 24.78
CA ARG A 40 -36.46 -14.25 26.06
C ARG A 40 -36.51 -15.77 25.84
N LYS A 41 -35.35 -16.36 25.53
CA LYS A 41 -35.05 -17.76 25.89
C LYS A 41 -33.59 -17.84 26.33
N THR A 42 -33.40 -18.18 27.61
CA THR A 42 -32.11 -18.52 28.20
C THR A 42 -31.57 -19.80 27.55
N LEU A 43 -30.48 -19.69 26.79
CA LEU A 43 -29.67 -20.83 26.37
C LEU A 43 -28.19 -20.51 26.59
N PHE A 44 -27.56 -21.31 27.45
CA PHE A 44 -26.14 -21.27 27.79
C PHE A 44 -25.30 -21.82 26.63
N TRP A 45 -24.97 -21.01 25.62
CA TRP A 45 -24.10 -21.43 24.51
C TRP A 45 -22.77 -20.66 24.52
N ASN A 46 -21.68 -21.42 24.33
CA ASN A 46 -20.29 -21.02 24.50
C ASN A 46 -19.90 -19.84 23.58
N LYS A 47 -19.60 -18.68 24.19
CA LYS A 47 -19.44 -17.36 23.53
C LYS A 47 -18.32 -17.24 22.50
N ARG A 48 -17.44 -18.24 22.33
CA ARG A 48 -16.33 -18.18 21.36
C ARG A 48 -16.67 -18.67 19.96
N LYS A 49 -17.70 -19.52 19.78
CA LYS A 49 -18.05 -20.07 18.44
C LYS A 49 -19.17 -19.29 17.73
N ALA A 50 -20.00 -18.54 18.47
CA ALA A 50 -21.09 -17.75 17.90
C ALA A 50 -20.61 -16.43 17.27
N ILE A 51 -19.53 -15.83 17.79
CA ILE A 51 -18.99 -14.57 17.26
C ILE A 51 -18.35 -14.79 15.88
N ILE A 52 -17.67 -15.93 15.67
CA ILE A 52 -17.04 -16.30 14.39
C ILE A 52 -18.10 -16.51 13.29
N ALA A 53 -19.24 -17.14 13.62
CA ALA A 53 -20.32 -17.36 12.66
C ALA A 53 -21.07 -16.07 12.27
N ILE A 54 -21.16 -15.09 13.17
CA ILE A 54 -21.81 -13.79 12.89
C ILE A 54 -20.90 -12.91 12.02
N ILE A 55 -19.58 -12.93 12.23
CA ILE A 55 -18.61 -12.23 11.38
C ILE A 55 -18.61 -12.83 9.96
N ALA A 56 -18.63 -14.17 9.85
CA ALA A 56 -18.76 -14.86 8.57
C ALA A 56 -20.10 -14.57 7.85
N LEU A 57 -21.19 -14.38 8.59
CA LEU A 57 -22.50 -14.05 8.01
C LEU A 57 -22.62 -12.58 7.57
N PHE A 58 -21.90 -11.64 8.21
CA PHE A 58 -21.81 -10.25 7.76
C PHE A 58 -20.86 -10.07 6.54
N LEU A 59 -19.88 -10.95 6.36
CA LEU A 59 -19.04 -11.00 5.16
C LEU A 59 -19.83 -11.42 3.90
N ILE A 60 -20.87 -12.24 4.03
CA ILE A 60 -21.69 -12.71 2.91
C ILE A 60 -22.71 -11.65 2.44
N ILE A 61 -23.03 -10.64 3.27
CA ILE A 61 -24.04 -9.61 2.94
C ILE A 61 -23.50 -8.51 2.00
N ASN A 62 -22.19 -8.48 1.69
CA ASN A 62 -21.63 -7.55 0.69
C ASN A 62 -21.44 -8.16 -0.70
N LEU A 63 -21.84 -9.41 -0.92
CA LEU A 63 -21.84 -10.05 -2.24
C LEU A 63 -23.29 -10.27 -2.68
N GLY A 64 -23.95 -9.21 -3.12
CA GLY A 64 -25.28 -9.37 -3.71
C GLY A 64 -26.02 -8.07 -3.94
N ILE A 65 -26.25 -7.81 -5.24
CA ILE A 65 -27.20 -6.84 -5.80
C ILE A 65 -26.66 -5.42 -5.85
N HIS A 66 -25.83 -5.11 -6.84
CA HIS A 66 -26.10 -4.04 -7.81
C HIS A 66 -25.76 -4.62 -9.20
N GLY A 67 -26.79 -4.75 -10.03
CA GLY A 67 -26.67 -5.28 -11.38
C GLY A 67 -25.90 -4.34 -12.30
N ASP A 68 -25.25 -4.94 -13.29
CA ASP A 68 -24.93 -4.41 -14.62
C ASP A 68 -24.97 -2.89 -14.76
N LYS A 69 -23.97 -2.25 -14.15
CA LYS A 69 -23.30 -1.12 -14.77
C LYS A 69 -21.80 -1.38 -14.63
N VAL A 70 -21.25 -1.97 -15.68
CA VAL A 70 -19.84 -1.79 -16.03
C VAL A 70 -19.60 -0.28 -15.97
N LEU A 71 -18.96 0.17 -14.88
CA LEU A 71 -18.41 1.50 -14.77
C LEU A 71 -17.23 1.53 -15.74
N ALA A 72 -17.55 1.78 -17.01
CA ALA A 72 -16.64 2.43 -17.93
C ALA A 72 -16.46 3.87 -17.43
N GLY A 73 -15.71 4.00 -16.34
CA GLY A 73 -15.22 5.24 -15.75
C GLY A 73 -13.73 5.37 -16.01
N ALA A 74 -13.31 5.22 -17.27
CA ALA A 74 -11.97 5.62 -17.67
C ALA A 74 -11.83 7.14 -17.48
N ALA A 75 -11.28 7.58 -16.34
CA ALA A 75 -11.02 8.98 -16.06
C ALA A 75 -9.72 9.17 -15.25
N SER A 76 -8.61 9.40 -15.99
CA SER A 76 -7.41 10.12 -15.56
C SER A 76 -6.63 9.58 -14.34
N PHE A 77 -6.02 8.39 -14.48
CA PHE A 77 -5.00 7.78 -13.61
C PHE A 77 -3.67 8.55 -13.56
N LYS A 78 -3.67 9.82 -13.13
CA LYS A 78 -2.45 10.63 -13.22
C LYS A 78 -1.33 10.09 -12.30
N ASP A 79 -1.67 9.43 -11.18
CA ASP A 79 -0.76 8.64 -10.36
C ASP A 79 -1.49 7.43 -9.75
N SER A 80 -1.38 6.24 -10.35
CA SER A 80 -1.86 4.98 -9.75
C SER A 80 -0.84 4.42 -8.76
N ILE A 81 -1.26 3.50 -7.88
CA ILE A 81 -0.34 2.79 -6.99
C ILE A 81 0.73 2.02 -7.78
N ASN A 82 0.36 1.38 -8.88
CA ASN A 82 1.35 0.70 -9.74
C ASN A 82 2.43 1.66 -10.24
N LYS A 83 2.03 2.84 -10.73
CA LYS A 83 2.98 3.87 -11.16
C LYS A 83 3.81 4.38 -9.97
N TRP A 84 3.21 4.56 -8.80
CA TRP A 84 3.91 4.93 -7.58
C TRP A 84 4.98 3.91 -7.16
N LEU A 85 4.68 2.62 -7.33
CA LEU A 85 5.59 1.50 -7.12
C LEU A 85 6.64 1.38 -8.24
N GLY A 86 6.54 2.18 -9.31
CA GLY A 86 7.38 2.07 -10.49
C GLY A 86 7.17 0.78 -11.28
N ILE A 87 6.01 0.15 -11.14
CA ILE A 87 5.63 -1.06 -11.89
C ILE A 87 5.04 -0.60 -13.23
N ASN A 88 5.85 -0.69 -14.28
CA ASN A 88 5.51 -0.23 -15.62
C ASN A 88 5.24 -1.41 -16.57
N THR A 89 4.44 -2.37 -16.12
CA THR A 89 4.07 -3.57 -16.88
C THR A 89 2.63 -3.47 -17.36
N ASN A 90 2.39 -3.79 -18.63
CA ASN A 90 1.05 -3.87 -19.19
C ASN A 90 0.32 -5.07 -18.56
N GLY A 91 -0.63 -4.80 -17.66
CA GLY A 91 -1.60 -5.79 -17.18
C GLY A 91 -1.35 -6.37 -15.78
N GLU A 92 -0.22 -6.07 -15.13
CA GLU A 92 -0.02 -6.43 -13.72
C GLU A 92 -0.60 -5.33 -12.83
N ASN A 93 -1.54 -5.66 -11.94
CA ASN A 93 -2.05 -4.76 -10.91
C ASN A 93 -2.00 -5.48 -9.57
N TYR A 94 -1.25 -4.91 -8.62
CA TYR A 94 -1.09 -5.47 -7.27
C TYR A 94 -1.91 -4.73 -6.23
N SER A 95 -2.58 -3.65 -6.62
CA SER A 95 -3.52 -2.93 -5.79
C SER A 95 -4.94 -3.49 -5.94
N THR A 96 -5.77 -3.30 -4.92
CA THR A 96 -7.21 -3.52 -5.01
C THR A 96 -7.88 -2.22 -5.43
N GLU A 97 -8.56 -2.24 -6.56
CA GLU A 97 -9.46 -1.17 -7.01
C GLU A 97 -10.74 -1.20 -6.16
N ILE A 98 -11.14 -0.04 -5.63
CA ILE A 98 -12.27 0.08 -4.70
C ILE A 98 -13.32 1.03 -5.27
N GLU A 99 -12.90 2.17 -5.82
CA GLU A 99 -13.74 3.19 -6.47
C GLU A 99 -14.99 3.59 -5.67
N LYS A 100 -14.86 3.68 -4.35
CA LYS A 100 -15.99 3.99 -3.46
C LYS A 100 -15.91 5.42 -2.99
N THR A 101 -16.99 6.18 -3.21
CA THR A 101 -17.14 7.55 -2.72
C THR A 101 -17.97 7.59 -1.44
N LEU A 102 -17.47 8.34 -0.45
CA LEU A 102 -18.19 8.76 0.75
C LEU A 102 -18.37 10.28 0.68
N GLU A 103 -19.61 10.75 0.88
CA GLU A 103 -19.96 12.17 0.76
C GLU A 103 -20.39 12.73 2.11
N GLY A 104 -19.78 13.85 2.50
CA GLY A 104 -20.22 14.75 3.54
C GLY A 104 -20.78 16.04 2.93
N LYS A 105 -21.31 16.93 3.78
CA LYS A 105 -21.97 18.17 3.35
C LYS A 105 -21.12 19.03 2.40
N ASP A 106 -19.82 19.11 2.67
CA ASP A 106 -18.87 20.00 1.98
C ASP A 106 -17.57 19.28 1.57
N ILE A 107 -17.59 17.94 1.57
CA ILE A 107 -16.44 17.11 1.21
C ILE A 107 -16.90 15.80 0.55
N LYS A 108 -16.19 15.37 -0.48
CA LYS A 108 -16.29 14.03 -1.07
C LYS A 108 -14.91 13.39 -0.99
N LEU A 109 -14.90 12.15 -0.55
CA LEU A 109 -13.70 11.33 -0.48
C LEU A 109 -13.97 10.09 -1.32
N THR A 110 -13.15 9.82 -2.33
CA THR A 110 -13.24 8.61 -3.15
C THR A 110 -12.00 7.78 -2.92
N LEU A 111 -12.15 6.58 -2.34
CA LEU A 111 -11.05 5.62 -2.23
C LEU A 111 -10.91 4.89 -3.56
N ASN A 112 -9.77 5.07 -4.23
CA ASN A 112 -9.51 4.55 -5.57
C ASN A 112 -8.85 3.18 -5.48
N GLU A 113 -7.66 3.12 -4.88
CA GLU A 113 -6.83 1.92 -4.81
C GLU A 113 -6.24 1.75 -3.41
N PHE A 114 -6.01 0.51 -3.02
CA PHE A 114 -5.31 0.15 -1.80
C PHE A 114 -4.26 -0.92 -2.08
N PHE A 115 -3.10 -0.79 -1.46
CA PHE A 115 -2.03 -1.77 -1.50
C PHE A 115 -1.37 -1.89 -0.13
N THR A 116 -0.94 -3.08 0.23
CA THR A 116 -0.06 -3.27 1.37
C THR A 116 0.89 -4.44 1.14
N ASP A 117 2.11 -4.27 1.61
CA ASP A 117 3.10 -5.33 1.78
C ASP A 117 3.52 -5.40 3.26
N ASN A 118 4.45 -6.30 3.61
CA ASN A 118 4.87 -6.48 5.00
C ASN A 118 5.56 -5.25 5.63
N SER A 119 5.88 -4.22 4.86
CA SER A 119 6.64 -3.03 5.29
C SER A 119 5.87 -1.71 5.11
N ARG A 120 4.71 -1.71 4.44
CA ARG A 120 3.99 -0.45 4.16
C ARG A 120 2.56 -0.65 3.70
N ILE A 121 1.81 0.44 3.81
CA ILE A 121 0.45 0.60 3.27
C ILE A 121 0.44 1.80 2.33
N ILE A 122 -0.19 1.64 1.17
CA ILE A 122 -0.36 2.70 0.17
C ILE A 122 -1.84 2.87 -0.11
N ILE A 123 -2.31 4.10 0.01
CA ILE A 123 -3.71 4.47 -0.14
C ILE A 123 -3.78 5.54 -1.23
N ASN A 124 -4.52 5.25 -2.30
CA ASN A 124 -4.83 6.20 -3.36
C ASN A 124 -6.27 6.65 -3.20
N PHE A 125 -6.50 7.96 -3.03
CA PHE A 125 -7.83 8.51 -2.92
C PHE A 125 -7.93 9.88 -3.60
N ASN A 126 -9.12 10.21 -4.06
CA ASN A 126 -9.46 11.57 -4.48
C ASN A 126 -10.19 12.28 -3.35
N ILE A 127 -9.85 13.54 -3.15
CA ILE A 127 -10.56 14.44 -2.24
C ILE A 127 -11.10 15.62 -3.04
N ASN A 128 -12.37 15.91 -2.85
CA ASN A 128 -13.02 17.08 -3.40
C ASN A 128 -13.71 17.83 -2.27
N LYS A 129 -13.32 19.08 -2.02
CA LYS A 129 -13.81 19.90 -0.91
C LYS A 129 -14.44 21.18 -1.43
N LYS A 130 -15.49 21.69 -0.78
CA LYS A 130 -15.92 23.07 -1.06
C LYS A 130 -14.93 24.06 -0.47
N LYS A 131 -14.71 25.15 -1.19
CA LYS A 131 -13.82 26.23 -0.78
C LYS A 131 -14.38 26.91 0.48
N ASN A 132 -13.63 26.86 1.58
CA ASN A 132 -13.92 27.61 2.81
C ASN A 132 -12.60 27.99 3.51
N ASP A 133 -12.65 29.06 4.29
CA ASP A 133 -11.48 29.68 4.91
C ASP A 133 -10.65 28.71 5.76
N LEU A 134 -9.35 28.67 5.45
CA LEU A 134 -8.23 28.34 6.34
C LEU A 134 -8.27 26.99 7.08
N VAL A 135 -8.71 25.92 6.44
CA VAL A 135 -8.52 24.59 7.03
C VAL A 135 -7.26 23.90 6.49
N ASP A 136 -6.21 23.93 7.31
CA ASP A 136 -5.11 22.98 7.20
C ASP A 136 -5.61 21.58 7.58
N ILE A 137 -5.98 20.79 6.56
CA ILE A 137 -6.34 19.37 6.73
C ILE A 137 -5.17 18.42 6.42
N ASN A 138 -3.94 18.93 6.31
CA ASN A 138 -2.77 18.13 5.86
C ASN A 138 -2.53 16.89 6.72
N HIS A 139 -2.71 17.02 8.04
CA HIS A 139 -2.60 15.89 8.99
C HIS A 139 -3.91 15.15 9.23
N LYS A 140 -5.03 15.66 8.72
CA LYS A 140 -6.38 15.12 8.97
C LYS A 140 -6.79 14.08 7.94
N VAL A 141 -6.09 14.02 6.80
CA VAL A 141 -6.31 13.02 5.74
C VAL A 141 -5.63 11.68 6.00
N VAL A 142 -4.83 11.54 7.06
CA VAL A 142 -4.23 10.25 7.43
C VAL A 142 -5.27 9.44 8.22
N PRO A 143 -5.80 8.33 7.69
CA PRO A 143 -6.83 7.55 8.37
C PRO A 143 -6.24 6.73 9.52
N ASP A 144 -7.07 6.41 10.52
CA ASP A 144 -6.79 5.28 11.41
C ASP A 144 -6.91 3.99 10.59
N ILE A 145 -5.86 3.18 10.61
CA ILE A 145 -5.77 1.96 9.81
C ILE A 145 -5.95 0.74 10.71
N TYR A 146 -6.80 -0.17 10.28
CA TYR A 146 -7.03 -1.46 10.92
C TYR A 146 -6.83 -2.56 9.88
N ILE A 147 -6.01 -3.55 10.24
CA ILE A 147 -5.79 -4.77 9.47
C ILE A 147 -6.20 -5.95 10.34
N ASN A 148 -7.11 -6.80 9.86
CA ASN A 148 -7.66 -7.95 10.59
C ASN A 148 -8.19 -7.57 11.99
N GLY A 149 -8.85 -6.41 12.08
CA GLY A 149 -9.41 -5.87 13.30
C GLY A 149 -8.40 -5.31 14.31
N LYS A 150 -7.09 -5.34 14.03
CA LYS A 150 -6.05 -4.72 14.86
C LYS A 150 -5.74 -3.33 14.33
N LYS A 151 -5.74 -2.33 15.22
CA LYS A 151 -5.30 -0.97 14.89
C LYS A 151 -3.78 -0.97 14.71
N ILE A 152 -3.30 -0.32 13.66
CA ILE A 152 -1.88 -0.02 13.48
C ILE A 152 -1.57 1.26 14.27
N GLU A 153 -0.71 1.16 15.29
CA GLU A 153 -0.39 2.27 16.17
C GLU A 153 0.71 3.16 15.57
N ARG A 154 0.45 4.47 15.50
CA ARG A 154 1.31 5.43 14.77
C ARG A 154 2.63 5.80 15.48
N SER A 155 2.85 5.40 16.73
CA SER A 155 3.99 5.86 17.53
C SER A 155 5.10 4.81 17.75
N SER A 156 4.80 3.51 17.67
CA SER A 156 5.79 2.43 17.88
C SER A 156 6.26 1.77 16.59
N ASP A 157 5.37 1.71 15.60
CA ASP A 157 5.53 0.85 14.41
C ASP A 157 5.79 1.66 13.14
N TYR A 158 5.65 2.99 13.23
CA TYR A 158 5.73 3.94 12.12
C TYR A 158 7.15 4.40 11.84
N VAL A 159 7.56 4.39 10.57
CA VAL A 159 8.85 4.93 10.11
C VAL A 159 8.65 6.33 9.52
N GLY A 160 7.57 6.55 8.76
CA GLY A 160 7.25 7.82 8.13
C GLY A 160 6.05 7.74 7.20
N TYR A 161 5.63 8.89 6.67
CA TYR A 161 4.67 8.92 5.58
C TYR A 161 5.03 9.93 4.52
N SER A 162 4.70 9.61 3.28
CA SER A 162 4.81 10.51 2.15
C SER A 162 3.45 10.73 1.51
N ILE A 163 3.20 11.97 1.12
CA ILE A 163 1.97 12.37 0.44
C ILE A 163 2.35 12.96 -0.92
N SER A 164 1.92 12.30 -2.00
CA SER A 164 1.98 12.85 -3.36
C SER A 164 0.70 13.61 -3.71
N GLY A 165 0.76 14.51 -4.68
CA GLY A 165 -0.32 15.46 -5.00
C GLY A 165 -0.42 16.65 -4.04
N TYR A 166 0.48 16.71 -3.05
CA TYR A 166 0.50 17.73 -1.98
C TYR A 166 0.58 19.18 -2.50
N LYS A 167 1.35 19.46 -3.56
CA LYS A 167 1.47 20.82 -4.11
C LYS A 167 0.19 21.31 -4.80
N ASP A 168 -0.64 20.39 -5.30
CA ASP A 168 -1.98 20.69 -5.85
C ASP A 168 -3.02 20.86 -4.73
N PHE A 169 -2.67 20.48 -3.50
CA PHE A 169 -3.52 20.54 -2.30
C PHE A 169 -3.33 21.82 -1.47
N VAL A 170 -2.12 22.41 -1.50
CA VAL A 170 -1.75 23.61 -0.74
C VAL A 170 -1.85 24.85 -1.61
N GLY A 171 -3.09 25.25 -1.93
CA GLY A 171 -3.39 26.58 -2.47
C GLY A 171 -3.98 27.47 -1.38
N TYR A 172 -3.29 28.54 -1.01
CA TYR A 172 -3.88 29.63 -0.20
C TYR A 172 -4.76 30.50 -1.10
N ASP A 173 -5.90 29.96 -1.49
CA ASP A 173 -6.74 30.62 -2.47
C ASP A 173 -7.91 31.29 -1.75
N LYS A 174 -7.76 32.57 -1.40
CA LYS A 174 -8.84 33.40 -0.86
C LYS A 174 -9.82 33.71 -1.99
N ALA A 175 -10.85 32.89 -2.17
CA ALA A 175 -12.01 33.29 -2.95
C ALA A 175 -13.27 32.68 -2.33
N GLU A 176 -14.24 33.54 -2.00
CA GLU A 176 -15.57 33.19 -1.53
C GLU A 176 -16.40 32.63 -2.68
N ASN A 177 -16.28 31.34 -3.01
CA ASN A 177 -17.18 30.67 -3.95
C ASN A 177 -17.65 29.35 -3.33
N ASN A 178 -18.96 29.12 -3.23
CA ASN A 178 -19.59 27.89 -2.69
C ASN A 178 -19.45 26.66 -3.62
N GLU A 179 -18.49 26.65 -4.54
CA GLU A 179 -18.25 25.57 -5.48
C GLU A 179 -17.23 24.58 -4.90
N PHE A 180 -17.39 23.30 -5.27
CA PHE A 180 -16.39 22.27 -5.01
C PHE A 180 -15.10 22.61 -5.78
N GLU A 181 -13.95 22.59 -5.10
CA GLU A 181 -12.64 22.80 -5.72
C GLU A 181 -12.30 21.65 -6.69
N LYS A 182 -11.22 21.84 -7.47
CA LYS A 182 -10.62 20.81 -8.32
C LYS A 182 -10.44 19.52 -7.51
N GLU A 183 -10.88 18.40 -8.07
CA GLU A 183 -10.62 17.07 -7.52
C GLU A 183 -9.10 16.84 -7.46
N THR A 184 -8.60 16.54 -6.27
CA THR A 184 -7.16 16.28 -6.04
C THR A 184 -6.96 14.81 -5.77
N ASN A 185 -6.11 14.18 -6.59
CA ASN A 185 -5.63 12.82 -6.35
C ASN A 185 -4.49 12.85 -5.32
N VAL A 186 -4.57 11.96 -4.34
CA VAL A 186 -3.62 11.85 -3.23
C VAL A 186 -3.18 10.40 -3.10
N ILE A 187 -1.86 10.19 -3.10
CA ILE A 187 -1.25 8.93 -2.67
C ILE A 187 -0.62 9.15 -1.30
N LEU A 188 -1.07 8.35 -0.33
CA LEU A 188 -0.50 8.27 1.00
C LEU A 188 0.24 6.94 1.13
N GLU A 189 1.55 6.98 1.32
CA GLU A 189 2.35 5.83 1.70
C GLU A 189 2.70 5.92 3.19
N VAL A 190 2.52 4.81 3.88
CA VAL A 190 2.69 4.64 5.32
C VAL A 190 3.72 3.55 5.51
N GLU A 191 4.96 3.93 5.85
CA GLU A 191 6.03 2.98 6.10
C GLU A 191 6.02 2.49 7.55
N MET A 192 6.23 1.18 7.72
CA MET A 192 6.23 0.54 9.02
C MET A 192 7.22 -0.61 9.11
N LYS A 193 7.60 -0.95 10.35
CA LYS A 193 8.62 -1.97 10.61
C LYS A 193 8.22 -3.37 10.13
N GLU A 194 7.01 -3.79 10.46
CA GLU A 194 6.48 -5.09 10.05
C GLU A 194 4.96 -5.11 10.14
N LEU A 195 4.31 -5.71 9.15
CA LEU A 195 2.89 -6.05 9.16
C LEU A 195 2.72 -7.57 9.14
N PRO A 196 1.97 -8.13 10.10
CA PRO A 196 1.62 -9.54 10.08
C PRO A 196 0.47 -9.78 9.08
N LEU A 197 0.79 -9.73 7.78
CA LEU A 197 -0.17 -9.98 6.70
C LEU A 197 -0.37 -11.49 6.47
N THR A 198 -1.61 -11.86 6.20
CA THR A 198 -2.01 -13.17 5.66
C THR A 198 -2.21 -13.07 4.13
N GLU A 199 -2.97 -13.97 3.52
CA GLU A 199 -3.30 -13.88 2.08
C GLU A 199 -4.38 -12.83 1.80
N LYS A 200 -5.37 -12.74 2.69
CA LYS A 200 -6.52 -11.84 2.57
C LYS A 200 -6.70 -11.07 3.84
N GLU A 201 -6.72 -9.76 3.72
CA GLU A 201 -6.74 -8.85 4.84
C GLU A 201 -8.09 -8.14 4.93
N ASP A 202 -8.73 -8.24 6.08
CA ASP A 202 -9.87 -7.37 6.40
C ASP A 202 -9.33 -5.98 6.72
N VAL A 203 -9.50 -5.04 5.79
CA VAL A 203 -9.01 -3.68 5.90
C VAL A 203 -10.14 -2.75 6.33
N LYS A 204 -9.85 -1.90 7.31
CA LYS A 204 -10.72 -0.78 7.68
C LYS A 204 -9.91 0.50 7.79
N LEU A 205 -10.36 1.53 7.09
CA LEU A 205 -9.78 2.87 7.11
C LEU A 205 -10.80 3.84 7.70
N VAL A 206 -10.43 4.56 8.76
CA VAL A 206 -11.31 5.53 9.43
C VAL A 206 -10.70 6.92 9.35
N PHE A 207 -11.30 7.81 8.56
CA PHE A 207 -10.84 9.20 8.42
C PHE A 207 -11.45 10.08 9.52
N SER A 208 -11.21 9.74 10.79
CA SER A 208 -11.86 10.39 11.96
C SER A 208 -11.55 11.87 12.07
N SER A 209 -10.30 12.27 11.85
CA SER A 209 -9.87 13.68 11.93
C SER A 209 -10.48 14.52 10.80
N LEU A 210 -10.64 13.93 9.61
CA LEU A 210 -11.33 14.57 8.49
C LEU A 210 -12.83 14.67 8.75
N ALA A 211 -13.43 13.61 9.32
CA ALA A 211 -14.84 13.60 9.66
C ALA A 211 -15.18 14.69 10.71
N GLU A 212 -14.35 14.80 11.74
CA GLU A 212 -14.47 15.84 12.78
C GLU A 212 -14.41 17.24 12.17
N GLU A 213 -13.48 17.48 11.25
CA GLU A 213 -13.31 18.78 10.59
C GLU A 213 -14.57 19.24 9.84
N TYR A 214 -15.21 18.31 9.13
CA TYR A 214 -16.41 18.61 8.35
C TYR A 214 -17.71 18.38 9.14
N GLY A 215 -17.62 18.14 10.45
CA GLY A 215 -18.78 17.94 11.32
C GLY A 215 -19.63 16.72 10.96
N VAL A 216 -19.02 15.69 10.37
CA VAL A 216 -19.68 14.43 9.98
C VAL A 216 -19.30 13.30 10.93
N ASN A 217 -20.10 12.25 10.99
CA ASN A 217 -19.79 11.11 11.84
C ASN A 217 -18.63 10.31 11.24
N SER A 218 -17.63 9.93 12.05
CA SER A 218 -16.51 9.09 11.60
C SER A 218 -16.94 7.77 10.93
N SER A 219 -18.11 7.22 11.30
CA SER A 219 -18.67 6.02 10.66
C SER A 219 -19.11 6.26 9.22
N ASP A 220 -19.51 7.49 8.86
CA ASP A 220 -19.84 7.87 7.48
C ASP A 220 -18.57 8.02 6.62
N PHE A 221 -17.41 8.16 7.25
CA PHE A 221 -16.07 8.32 6.64
C PHE A 221 -15.19 7.10 6.95
N THR A 222 -15.80 5.92 6.94
CA THR A 222 -15.14 4.63 7.15
C THR A 222 -15.24 3.75 5.91
N TYR A 223 -14.10 3.29 5.42
CA TYR A 223 -14.02 2.23 4.41
C TYR A 223 -13.80 0.89 5.08
N THR A 224 -14.42 -0.16 4.54
CA THR A 224 -14.17 -1.55 4.91
C THR A 224 -14.22 -2.40 3.66
N PHE A 225 -13.18 -3.18 3.43
CA PHE A 225 -13.01 -4.02 2.25
C PHE A 225 -12.01 -5.13 2.57
N VAL A 226 -11.89 -6.10 1.65
CA VAL A 226 -10.88 -7.16 1.73
C VAL A 226 -9.78 -6.85 0.72
N TYR A 227 -8.53 -6.84 1.18
CA TYR A 227 -7.36 -6.77 0.30
C TYR A 227 -6.81 -8.17 0.07
N ASP A 228 -6.49 -8.52 -1.17
CA ASP A 228 -5.91 -9.81 -1.54
C ASP A 228 -4.46 -9.61 -2.00
N ALA A 229 -3.50 -10.07 -1.19
CA ALA A 229 -2.07 -9.93 -1.46
C ALA A 229 -1.52 -11.05 -2.37
N THR A 230 -2.37 -11.97 -2.84
CA THR A 230 -1.94 -13.22 -3.48
C THR A 230 -1.12 -12.97 -4.75
N SER A 231 -1.52 -12.04 -5.62
CA SER A 231 -0.77 -11.75 -6.85
C SER A 231 0.65 -11.24 -6.54
N TYR A 232 0.77 -10.28 -5.63
CA TYR A 232 2.06 -9.71 -5.23
C TYR A 232 2.98 -10.76 -4.59
N LYS A 233 2.42 -11.67 -3.78
CA LYS A 233 3.16 -12.78 -3.17
C LYS A 233 3.59 -13.83 -4.19
N ASN A 234 2.74 -14.16 -5.16
CA ASN A 234 3.07 -15.13 -6.20
C ASN A 234 4.23 -14.65 -7.09
N ASP A 235 4.31 -13.34 -7.32
CA ASP A 235 5.39 -12.70 -8.10
C ASP A 235 6.61 -12.33 -7.23
N THR A 236 6.61 -12.76 -5.96
CA THR A 236 7.77 -12.66 -5.08
C THR A 236 8.63 -13.92 -5.18
N LYS A 237 9.93 -13.73 -5.48
CA LYS A 237 10.93 -14.80 -5.57
C LYS A 237 11.94 -14.67 -4.44
N VAL A 238 12.23 -15.77 -3.75
CA VAL A 238 13.32 -15.84 -2.77
C VAL A 238 14.47 -16.65 -3.35
N VAL A 239 15.65 -16.05 -3.40
CA VAL A 239 16.91 -16.70 -3.80
C VAL A 239 17.74 -16.90 -2.55
N LYS A 240 18.00 -18.17 -2.21
CA LYS A 240 18.93 -18.51 -1.13
C LYS A 240 20.36 -18.25 -1.60
N VAL A 241 21.15 -17.55 -0.78
CA VAL A 241 22.52 -17.15 -1.11
C VAL A 241 23.51 -17.91 -0.24
N ASP A 242 23.35 -17.84 1.08
CA ASP A 242 24.27 -18.45 2.08
C ASP A 242 25.76 -18.10 1.85
N GLU A 243 26.04 -16.83 1.50
CA GLU A 243 27.41 -16.35 1.27
C GLU A 243 27.90 -15.51 2.45
N ASN A 244 29.23 -15.48 2.62
CA ASN A 244 29.84 -14.73 3.71
C ASN A 244 31.18 -14.11 3.29
N ILE A 245 31.33 -12.82 3.55
CA ILE A 245 32.57 -12.08 3.35
C ILE A 245 33.22 -11.86 4.72
N THR A 246 34.33 -12.56 4.97
CA THR A 246 35.10 -12.43 6.21
C THR A 246 36.45 -11.76 5.97
N ILE A 247 36.76 -10.73 6.77
CA ILE A 247 38.05 -10.04 6.77
C ILE A 247 38.50 -9.72 8.20
N GLY A 248 39.47 -10.50 8.71
CA GLY A 248 39.83 -10.47 10.12
C GLY A 248 38.64 -10.88 10.99
N ASP A 249 38.30 -10.05 11.99
CA ASP A 249 37.14 -10.24 12.88
C ASP A 249 35.82 -9.64 12.34
N ASN A 250 35.84 -9.10 11.12
CA ASN A 250 34.71 -8.45 10.46
C ASN A 250 34.04 -9.44 9.51
N GLU A 251 32.71 -9.35 9.42
CA GLU A 251 31.87 -10.33 8.74
C GLU A 251 30.68 -9.63 8.08
N LEU A 252 30.38 -10.01 6.84
CA LEU A 252 29.17 -9.61 6.13
C LEU A 252 28.54 -10.86 5.53
N SER A 253 27.44 -11.31 6.14
CA SER A 253 26.70 -12.48 5.71
C SER A 253 25.52 -12.10 4.82
N LEU A 254 25.16 -13.01 3.92
CA LEU A 254 24.12 -12.86 2.93
C LEU A 254 23.29 -14.14 2.92
N ASP A 255 22.12 -14.10 3.55
CA ASP A 255 21.28 -15.28 3.71
C ASP A 255 20.42 -15.49 2.46
N ASN A 256 19.59 -14.48 2.14
CA ASN A 256 18.64 -14.54 1.04
C ASN A 256 18.51 -13.19 0.34
N VAL A 257 18.21 -13.24 -0.96
CA VAL A 257 17.70 -12.11 -1.73
C VAL A 257 16.24 -12.37 -2.06
N THR A 258 15.35 -11.48 -1.61
CA THR A 258 13.92 -11.53 -1.91
C THR A 258 13.59 -10.48 -2.95
N ILE A 259 13.12 -10.90 -4.11
CA ILE A 259 12.73 -10.05 -5.23
C ILE A 259 11.22 -9.96 -5.21
N THR A 260 10.68 -8.77 -4.99
CA THR A 260 9.24 -8.49 -5.12
C THR A 260 8.99 -7.75 -6.44
N PRO A 261 7.73 -7.52 -6.83
CA PRO A 261 7.41 -6.73 -8.02
C PRO A 261 8.11 -5.37 -8.10
N ASP A 262 8.38 -4.71 -6.97
CA ASP A 262 8.93 -3.35 -6.96
C ASP A 262 10.22 -3.18 -6.14
N LYS A 263 10.59 -4.13 -5.27
CA LYS A 263 11.79 -4.08 -4.42
C LYS A 263 12.68 -5.30 -4.61
N VAL A 264 13.95 -5.12 -4.23
CA VAL A 264 14.87 -6.23 -3.92
C VAL A 264 15.33 -6.05 -2.49
N LEU A 265 15.09 -7.06 -1.65
CA LEU A 265 15.50 -7.12 -0.25
C LEU A 265 16.68 -8.07 -0.11
N ILE A 266 17.66 -7.70 0.72
CA ILE A 266 18.86 -8.47 0.98
C ILE A 266 18.93 -8.73 2.48
N SER A 267 18.78 -9.99 2.87
CA SER A 267 18.85 -10.44 4.27
C SER A 267 20.25 -10.97 4.60
N GLY A 268 20.64 -10.79 5.86
CA GLY A 268 21.94 -11.17 6.39
C GLY A 268 22.33 -10.26 7.54
N ASP A 269 23.50 -10.51 8.12
CA ASP A 269 24.09 -9.77 9.23
C ASP A 269 25.38 -9.05 8.82
N SER A 270 25.65 -7.93 9.47
CA SER A 270 26.87 -7.13 9.27
C SER A 270 27.58 -6.85 10.58
N LYS A 271 28.89 -7.11 10.61
CA LYS A 271 29.80 -6.76 11.70
C LYS A 271 31.06 -6.13 11.12
N GLY A 272 31.22 -4.83 11.35
CA GLY A 272 32.38 -4.07 10.89
C GLY A 272 32.39 -3.70 9.39
N PHE A 273 31.27 -3.98 8.70
CA PHE A 273 30.96 -3.51 7.36
C PHE A 273 29.87 -2.43 7.41
N SER A 274 29.86 -1.53 6.44
CA SER A 274 28.83 -0.48 6.31
C SER A 274 28.59 -0.13 4.84
N ALA A 275 27.33 0.03 4.45
CA ALA A 275 26.98 0.61 3.14
C ALA A 275 27.27 2.14 3.10
N HIS A 276 27.37 2.78 4.27
CA HIS A 276 27.62 4.20 4.39
C HIS A 276 29.12 4.48 4.46
N GLU A 277 29.63 5.20 3.46
CA GLU A 277 31.06 5.51 3.33
C GLU A 277 31.61 6.41 4.46
N ASN A 278 30.74 7.14 5.13
CA ASN A 278 31.07 8.08 6.20
C ASN A 278 30.97 7.46 7.61
N ASN A 279 30.57 6.19 7.71
CA ASN A 279 30.55 5.47 8.99
C ASN A 279 31.99 5.24 9.46
N LYS A 280 32.38 5.93 10.54
CA LYS A 280 33.74 5.88 11.11
C LYS A 280 34.01 4.64 11.95
N ASP A 281 32.95 3.96 12.37
CA ASP A 281 33.03 2.75 13.20
C ASP A 281 33.17 1.48 12.34
N ALA A 282 33.02 1.60 11.02
CA ALA A 282 33.22 0.51 10.06
C ALA A 282 34.68 0.44 9.57
N ASN A 283 35.23 -0.77 9.53
CA ASN A 283 36.57 -1.02 8.99
C ASN A 283 36.55 -1.24 7.47
N TYR A 284 35.42 -1.75 6.99
CA TYR A 284 35.16 -2.09 5.60
C TYR A 284 33.82 -1.52 5.17
N HIS A 285 33.69 -1.32 3.87
CA HIS A 285 32.47 -0.84 3.24
C HIS A 285 32.12 -1.75 2.07
N TYR A 286 30.93 -1.58 1.52
CA TYR A 286 30.54 -2.31 0.33
C TYR A 286 29.63 -1.47 -0.56
N ASP A 287 29.85 -1.56 -1.86
CA ASP A 287 28.91 -1.07 -2.87
C ASP A 287 28.08 -2.25 -3.37
N ILE A 288 26.85 -1.98 -3.81
CA ILE A 288 26.03 -2.95 -4.55
C ILE A 288 25.78 -2.38 -5.94
N VAL A 289 25.97 -3.23 -6.95
CA VAL A 289 25.68 -2.90 -8.34
C VAL A 289 24.78 -3.95 -8.98
N ASP A 290 24.00 -3.54 -9.98
CA ASP A 290 23.15 -4.45 -10.75
C ASP A 290 23.95 -5.19 -11.85
N ALA A 291 23.26 -5.91 -12.73
CA ALA A 291 23.90 -6.68 -13.80
C ALA A 291 24.62 -5.83 -14.88
N ASN A 292 24.37 -4.51 -14.92
CA ASN A 292 25.05 -3.57 -15.81
C ASN A 292 26.20 -2.83 -15.10
N ASP A 293 26.54 -3.23 -13.87
CA ASP A 293 27.44 -2.52 -12.97
C ASP A 293 26.94 -1.11 -12.56
N ASP A 294 25.63 -0.85 -12.67
CA ASP A 294 25.03 0.38 -12.17
C ASP A 294 24.85 0.30 -10.64
N SER A 295 25.34 1.29 -9.92
CA SER A 295 25.17 1.37 -8.46
C SER A 295 23.69 1.44 -8.07
N VAL A 296 23.31 0.58 -7.12
CA VAL A 296 21.96 0.53 -6.54
C VAL A 296 21.96 1.24 -5.18
N PRO A 297 21.09 2.25 -4.98
CA PRO A 297 21.03 2.99 -3.73
C PRO A 297 20.21 2.22 -2.69
N LEU A 298 20.89 1.64 -1.70
CA LEU A 298 20.24 1.00 -0.57
C LEU A 298 19.48 2.02 0.29
N ARG A 299 18.27 1.64 0.72
CA ARG A 299 17.46 2.38 1.70
C ARG A 299 17.83 2.04 3.14
N ALA A 300 18.38 0.85 3.35
CA ALA A 300 18.94 0.39 4.61
C ALA A 300 20.13 -0.55 4.34
N GLU A 301 21.05 -0.69 5.29
CA GLU A 301 22.21 -1.57 5.18
C GLU A 301 21.89 -3.03 5.58
N ILE A 302 22.77 -3.95 5.19
CA ILE A 302 22.62 -5.38 5.50
C ILE A 302 22.81 -5.54 7.01
N GLY A 303 22.00 -6.40 7.65
CA GLY A 303 21.81 -6.43 9.10
C GLY A 303 20.69 -5.52 9.61
N ASN A 304 20.24 -4.55 8.82
CA ASN A 304 19.22 -3.57 9.19
C ASN A 304 18.03 -3.53 8.21
N GLY A 305 17.75 -4.65 7.54
CA GLY A 305 16.63 -4.79 6.60
C GLY A 305 16.91 -4.16 5.23
N ALA A 306 18.08 -4.44 4.64
CA ALA A 306 18.49 -3.83 3.37
C ALA A 306 17.50 -4.05 2.23
N TYR A 307 17.20 -2.98 1.50
CA TYR A 307 16.44 -3.05 0.25
C TYR A 307 16.74 -1.88 -0.68
N PHE A 308 16.40 -2.04 -1.96
CA PHE A 308 16.33 -0.97 -2.95
C PHE A 308 15.12 -1.15 -3.85
N TYR A 309 14.61 -0.07 -4.44
CA TYR A 309 13.54 -0.15 -5.43
C TYR A 309 14.08 -0.59 -6.79
N ARG A 310 13.36 -1.46 -7.49
CA ARG A 310 13.71 -1.92 -8.84
C ARG A 310 13.67 -0.77 -9.86
N ASN A 311 12.73 0.15 -9.65
CA ASN A 311 12.50 1.30 -10.51
C ASN A 311 12.39 2.56 -9.63
N TYR A 312 13.27 3.53 -9.86
CA TYR A 312 13.20 4.85 -9.23
C TYR A 312 12.50 5.79 -10.20
N VAL A 313 11.17 5.85 -10.07
CA VAL A 313 10.29 6.64 -10.95
C VAL A 313 9.99 8.05 -10.42
N HIS A 314 10.37 8.33 -9.17
CA HIS A 314 10.18 9.63 -8.53
C HIS A 314 11.38 10.58 -8.72
N GLU A 315 12.44 10.09 -9.37
CA GLU A 315 13.66 10.85 -9.70
C GLU A 315 13.77 10.97 -11.23
N LEU A 316 14.27 12.11 -11.71
CA LEU A 316 14.51 12.34 -13.13
C LEU A 316 16.02 12.41 -13.41
N PRO A 317 16.56 11.62 -14.36
CA PRO A 317 15.86 10.61 -15.17
C PRO A 317 15.42 9.38 -14.37
N GLU A 318 14.31 8.76 -14.77
CA GLU A 318 13.86 7.49 -14.17
C GLU A 318 14.95 6.44 -14.32
N LYS A 319 15.23 5.69 -13.25
CA LYS A 319 16.25 4.64 -13.24
C LYS A 319 15.63 3.27 -13.06
N HIS A 320 15.93 2.35 -13.98
CA HIS A 320 15.46 0.97 -13.97
C HIS A 320 16.65 0.04 -13.80
N PHE A 321 16.68 -0.75 -12.73
CA PHE A 321 17.79 -1.64 -12.42
C PHE A 321 17.64 -3.00 -13.10
N ASN A 322 18.72 -3.49 -13.69
CA ASN A 322 18.79 -4.81 -14.28
C ASN A 322 19.04 -5.87 -13.21
N ILE A 323 17.95 -6.33 -12.59
CA ILE A 323 17.97 -7.28 -11.46
C ILE A 323 18.18 -8.75 -11.87
N ASN A 324 18.83 -9.01 -13.00
CA ASN A 324 19.23 -10.38 -13.38
C ASN A 324 20.33 -10.94 -12.47
N SER A 325 21.15 -10.06 -11.92
CA SER A 325 22.16 -10.36 -10.92
C SER A 325 22.46 -9.11 -10.11
N ILE A 326 22.97 -9.28 -8.90
CA ILE A 326 23.57 -8.20 -8.12
C ILE A 326 24.99 -8.60 -7.72
N LYS A 327 25.87 -7.61 -7.61
CA LYS A 327 27.25 -7.80 -7.17
C LYS A 327 27.52 -6.94 -5.95
N ILE A 328 28.08 -7.56 -4.92
CA ILE A 328 28.50 -6.90 -3.68
C ILE A 328 30.01 -6.75 -3.76
N ILE A 329 30.45 -5.49 -3.72
CA ILE A 329 31.84 -5.10 -3.94
C ILE A 329 32.40 -4.55 -2.63
N PRO A 330 33.06 -5.37 -1.81
CA PRO A 330 33.68 -4.90 -0.58
C PRO A 330 34.92 -4.05 -0.88
N TYR A 331 35.11 -2.99 -0.09
CA TYR A 331 36.25 -2.10 -0.19
C TYR A 331 36.63 -1.52 1.16
N THR A 332 37.80 -0.88 1.22
CA THR A 332 38.23 -0.11 2.40
C THR A 332 38.91 1.19 1.95
N PHE A 333 38.94 2.18 2.83
CA PHE A 333 39.73 3.40 2.62
C PHE A 333 41.19 3.24 3.08
N ASN A 334 41.48 2.15 3.80
CA ASN A 334 42.84 1.81 4.20
C ASN A 334 43.59 1.17 3.02
N LYS A 335 44.83 1.59 2.79
CA LYS A 335 45.63 1.06 1.70
C LYS A 335 45.88 -0.44 1.89
N ILE A 336 45.50 -1.23 0.88
CA ILE A 336 45.76 -2.66 0.78
C ILE A 336 46.47 -2.97 -0.54
N ASN A 337 46.98 -4.20 -0.67
CA ASN A 337 47.55 -4.67 -1.93
C ASN A 337 46.42 -5.09 -2.88
N THR A 338 45.96 -4.18 -3.72
CA THR A 338 44.93 -4.40 -4.75
C THR A 338 45.33 -3.69 -6.04
N ASN A 339 44.92 -4.24 -7.18
CA ASN A 339 45.11 -3.60 -8.48
C ASN A 339 43.94 -2.69 -8.85
N THR A 340 42.83 -2.76 -8.10
CA THR A 340 41.60 -2.03 -8.43
C THR A 340 41.26 -1.01 -7.35
N THR A 341 41.18 0.24 -7.78
CA THR A 341 40.76 1.36 -6.94
C THR A 341 39.69 2.18 -7.63
N SER A 342 38.91 2.89 -6.84
CA SER A 342 37.99 3.93 -7.32
C SER A 342 38.04 5.12 -6.37
N VAL A 343 37.32 6.19 -6.70
CA VAL A 343 37.29 7.43 -5.91
C VAL A 343 35.87 7.65 -5.41
N SER A 344 35.70 7.83 -4.11
CA SER A 344 34.41 8.20 -3.51
C SER A 344 34.03 9.64 -3.85
N ASN A 345 32.76 9.99 -3.61
CA ASN A 345 32.25 11.34 -3.87
C ASN A 345 32.98 12.44 -3.08
N ASP A 346 33.56 12.10 -1.93
CA ASP A 346 34.36 13.00 -1.09
C ASP A 346 35.87 12.99 -1.41
N GLY A 347 36.28 12.28 -2.47
CA GLY A 347 37.65 12.27 -2.98
C GLY A 347 38.59 11.26 -2.31
N ARG A 348 38.11 10.42 -1.38
CA ARG A 348 38.91 9.33 -0.80
C ARG A 348 39.08 8.19 -1.81
N ILE A 349 40.21 7.49 -1.72
CA ILE A 349 40.49 6.32 -2.56
C ILE A 349 39.83 5.10 -1.93
N LYS A 350 38.91 4.46 -2.66
CA LYS A 350 38.40 3.13 -2.34
C LYS A 350 39.38 2.09 -2.85
N TYR A 351 39.87 1.22 -1.99
CA TYR A 351 40.66 0.04 -2.35
C TYR A 351 39.75 -1.17 -2.40
N ILE A 352 39.50 -1.71 -3.61
CA ILE A 352 38.56 -2.81 -3.82
C ILE A 352 39.19 -4.14 -3.43
N ILE A 353 38.42 -4.99 -2.74
CA ILE A 353 38.85 -6.30 -2.24
C ILE A 353 38.35 -7.36 -3.21
N GLU A 354 39.07 -7.52 -4.33
CA GLU A 354 38.62 -8.25 -5.52
C GLU A 354 38.29 -9.73 -5.26
N ASP A 355 39.05 -10.39 -4.40
CA ASP A 355 38.88 -11.81 -4.03
C ASP A 355 37.66 -12.06 -3.12
N LYS A 356 36.99 -10.99 -2.68
CA LYS A 356 35.80 -11.02 -1.82
C LYS A 356 34.54 -10.52 -2.50
N ILE A 357 34.60 -10.23 -3.80
CA ILE A 357 33.42 -9.83 -4.57
C ILE A 357 32.47 -11.01 -4.67
N VAL A 358 31.22 -10.81 -4.25
CA VAL A 358 30.14 -11.80 -4.36
C VAL A 358 29.21 -11.39 -5.48
N THR A 359 28.92 -12.30 -6.41
CA THR A 359 27.93 -12.10 -7.48
C THR A 359 26.79 -13.09 -7.29
N ILE A 360 25.58 -12.56 -7.12
CA ILE A 360 24.37 -13.33 -6.87
C ILE A 360 23.56 -13.36 -8.15
N ASN A 361 23.31 -14.55 -8.68
CA ASN A 361 22.42 -14.74 -9.82
C ASN A 361 20.97 -14.74 -9.35
N LEU A 362 20.15 -13.86 -9.94
CA LEU A 362 18.76 -13.66 -9.57
C LEU A 362 17.78 -14.19 -10.62
N LYS A 363 18.27 -14.73 -11.74
CA LYS A 363 17.44 -15.35 -12.81
C LYS A 363 16.72 -16.61 -12.36
#